data_AF-A0A0L0V5T7-F1
#
_entry.id   AF-A0A0L0V5T7-F1
#
_cell.length_a   1.000
_cell.length_b   1.000
_cell.length_c   1.000
_cell.angle_alpha   90.00
_cell.angle_beta   90.00
_cell.angle_gamma   90.00
#
_symmetry.space_group_name_H-M   'P 1'
#
loop_
_entity.id
_entity.type
_entity.pdbx_description
1 polymer ?
#
loop_
_entity_poly.entity_id
_entity_poly.type
_entity_poly.pdbx_seq_one_letter_code
_entity_poly.pdbx_strand_id
1 'polypeptide(L)'
;MPIRTINNPSPLIPSVPQLDGNSVTFASWRSRLRNVLTIQGVMDIVDKTLPRPNNSDTKEGKSLTRSPEQRGFNPEDYGADWDTLSDMACSTIQLTLSVDLAIRYETVKPASKLFTMICDAYEKNTRARRLQLEDAFWTARHDPNQPIAKWIARVRIAATDLASVKLTPADQQICDRLLRGLDKSWKTIRDHLVYSPNEISLDDAISALEAHEISTSVTLDSSGIDSMHSAAAAAKQKGRFRCYKCGNKGHHSTDCPNQQNNVKFKNPTKQSEARAGATSVATLGNYTSGDEDDSSDEEIDVWG
;
A
#
# COMPACT_ATOMS: atom_id res chain seq x y z
N MET A 1 -3.34 0.94 50.27
CA MET A 1 -3.89 0.72 48.91
C MET A 1 -2.76 0.96 47.92
N PRO A 2 -2.67 0.21 46.82
CA PRO A 2 -1.43 0.15 46.06
C PRO A 2 -1.11 1.52 45.45
N ILE A 3 0.14 1.91 45.64
CA ILE A 3 0.79 3.01 44.94
C ILE A 3 0.54 2.81 43.45
N ARG A 4 0.28 3.89 42.71
CA ARG A 4 0.11 3.86 41.25
C ARG A 4 1.14 2.92 40.62
N THR A 5 0.69 1.80 40.05
CA THR A 5 1.60 0.79 39.50
C THR A 5 2.18 1.30 38.18
N ILE A 6 3.43 1.73 38.21
CA ILE A 6 4.16 2.18 37.02
C ILE A 6 4.78 0.96 36.36
N ASN A 7 4.47 0.75 35.08
CA ASN A 7 5.12 -0.30 34.30
C ASN A 7 6.38 0.24 33.64
N ASN A 8 7.44 -0.56 33.58
CA ASN A 8 8.66 -0.18 32.87
C ASN A 8 8.37 -0.06 31.35
N PRO A 9 8.53 1.12 30.73
CA PRO A 9 8.25 1.31 29.30
C PRO A 9 9.38 0.79 28.40
N SER A 10 10.59 0.55 28.94
CA SER A 10 11.80 0.15 28.19
C SER A 10 11.59 -0.93 27.11
N PRO A 11 10.89 -2.06 27.37
CA PRO A 11 10.69 -3.09 26.35
C PRO A 11 9.76 -2.65 25.21
N LEU A 12 8.94 -1.62 25.41
CA LEU A 12 7.95 -1.14 24.43
C LEU A 12 8.48 0.02 23.59
N ILE A 13 9.53 0.72 24.04
CA ILE A 13 10.13 1.85 23.31
C ILE A 13 10.54 1.46 21.87
N PRO A 14 11.18 0.29 21.62
CA PRO A 14 11.55 -0.11 20.25
C PRO A 14 10.36 -0.36 19.33
N SER A 15 9.13 -0.51 19.86
CA SER A 15 7.93 -0.71 19.05
C SER A 15 7.38 0.60 18.46
N VAL A 16 7.84 1.75 18.95
CA VAL A 16 7.45 3.07 18.44
C VAL A 16 8.38 3.42 17.28
N PRO A 17 7.85 3.74 16.07
CA PRO A 17 8.70 4.17 14.96
C PRO A 17 9.39 5.48 15.33
N GLN A 18 10.67 5.65 15.01
CA GLN A 18 11.41 6.85 15.38
C GLN A 18 10.87 8.10 14.66
N LEU A 19 10.70 9.21 15.38
CA LEU A 19 10.36 10.49 14.78
C LEU A 19 11.63 11.18 14.25
N ASP A 20 11.79 11.19 12.93
CA ASP A 20 13.00 11.60 12.22
C ASP A 20 12.92 13.02 11.61
N GLY A 21 11.83 13.75 11.87
CA GLY A 21 11.58 15.03 11.20
C GLY A 21 10.55 14.93 10.08
N ASN A 22 10.27 13.72 9.58
CA ASN A 22 9.29 13.52 8.52
C ASN A 22 7.85 13.57 9.06
N SER A 23 6.95 14.28 8.38
CA SER A 23 5.55 14.34 8.79
C SER A 23 4.77 13.05 8.55
N VAL A 24 5.27 12.17 7.68
CA VAL A 24 4.62 10.90 7.34
C VAL A 24 4.70 9.89 8.50
N THR A 25 5.82 9.88 9.24
CA THR A 25 6.01 8.98 10.39
C THR A 25 5.25 9.47 11.63
N PHE A 26 4.89 10.75 11.68
CA PHE A 26 4.27 11.40 12.83
C PHE A 26 2.95 10.76 13.28
N ALA A 27 2.04 10.42 12.37
CA ALA A 27 0.75 9.82 12.74
C ALA A 27 0.94 8.43 13.41
N SER A 28 1.79 7.60 12.81
CA SER A 28 2.13 6.27 13.33
C SER A 28 2.90 6.36 14.66
N TRP A 29 3.88 7.28 14.75
CA TRP A 29 4.62 7.58 15.98
C TRP A 29 3.67 7.99 17.10
N ARG A 30 2.78 8.96 16.86
CA ARG A 30 1.85 9.49 17.85
C ARG A 30 0.93 8.39 18.39
N SER A 31 0.36 7.58 17.50
CA SER A 31 -0.53 6.47 17.88
C SER A 31 0.20 5.46 18.78
N ARG A 32 1.38 5.00 18.35
CA ARG A 32 2.17 4.01 19.11
C ARG A 32 2.66 4.56 20.44
N LEU A 33 3.14 5.80 20.46
CA LEU A 33 3.59 6.46 21.68
C LEU A 33 2.47 6.62 22.71
N ARG A 34 1.25 6.99 22.29
CA ARG A 34 0.08 7.05 23.19
C ARG A 34 -0.20 5.69 23.84
N ASN A 35 -0.08 4.60 23.10
CA ASN A 35 -0.24 3.25 23.66
C ASN A 35 0.83 2.93 24.70
N VAL A 36 2.11 3.26 24.44
CA VAL A 36 3.21 3.07 25.40
C VAL A 36 2.98 3.87 26.68
N LEU A 37 2.62 5.16 26.55
CA LEU A 37 2.35 6.03 27.70
C LEU A 37 1.11 5.58 28.51
N THR A 38 0.12 4.98 27.83
CA THR A 38 -1.05 4.38 28.48
C THR A 38 -0.66 3.14 29.29
N ILE A 39 0.17 2.25 28.73
CA ILE A 39 0.65 1.04 29.41
C ILE A 39 1.58 1.39 30.59
N GLN A 40 2.44 2.40 30.40
CA GLN A 40 3.27 2.98 31.47
C GLN A 40 2.41 3.62 32.58
N GLY A 41 1.17 3.98 32.24
CA GLY A 41 0.23 4.62 33.16
C GLY A 41 0.63 6.06 33.46
N VAL A 42 1.04 6.84 32.46
CA VAL A 42 1.38 8.28 32.58
C VAL A 42 0.62 9.16 31.58
N MET A 43 -0.29 8.57 30.80
CA MET A 43 -1.03 9.27 29.74
C MET A 43 -1.89 10.43 30.26
N ASP A 44 -2.42 10.29 31.47
CA ASP A 44 -3.19 11.31 32.18
C ASP A 44 -2.39 12.58 32.53
N ILE A 45 -1.09 12.43 32.80
CA ILE A 45 -0.18 13.57 32.98
C ILE A 45 0.05 14.27 31.63
N VAL A 46 0.22 13.49 30.56
CA VAL A 46 0.50 13.99 29.21
C VAL A 46 -0.71 14.70 28.59
N ASP A 47 -1.91 14.14 28.76
CA ASP A 47 -3.18 14.73 28.30
C ASP A 47 -3.67 15.88 29.22
N LYS A 48 -2.91 16.22 30.28
CA LYS A 48 -3.25 17.24 31.29
C LYS A 48 -4.52 16.91 32.10
N THR A 49 -4.98 15.67 32.10
CA THR A 49 -6.14 15.25 32.91
C THR A 49 -5.80 15.18 34.40
N LEU A 50 -4.52 14.95 34.74
CA LEU A 50 -3.99 15.20 36.07
C LEU A 50 -3.17 16.50 36.10
N PRO A 51 -3.74 17.63 36.52
CA PRO A 51 -2.98 18.86 36.72
C PRO A 51 -1.95 18.67 37.83
N ARG A 52 -0.81 19.36 37.70
CA ARG A 52 0.21 19.37 38.75
C ARG A 52 -0.42 19.93 40.03
N PRO A 53 -0.23 19.27 41.19
CA PRO A 53 -0.77 19.76 42.45
C PRO A 53 -0.05 21.06 42.85
N ASN A 54 -0.80 22.10 43.21
CA ASN A 54 -0.21 23.30 43.79
C ASN A 54 0.09 23.05 45.27
N ASN A 55 1.36 23.07 45.64
CA ASN A 55 1.80 22.98 47.06
C ASN A 55 1.43 24.22 47.90
N SER A 56 0.55 25.11 47.42
CA SER A 56 0.08 26.29 48.16
C SER A 56 -1.09 26.00 49.11
N ASP A 57 -1.84 24.92 48.88
CA ASP A 57 -3.07 24.66 49.63
C ASP A 57 -2.85 23.81 50.90
N THR A 58 -1.61 23.45 51.21
CA THR A 58 -1.25 22.73 52.44
C THR A 58 -1.21 23.63 53.68
N LYS A 59 -1.56 24.91 53.56
CA LYS A 59 -1.79 25.83 54.68
C LYS A 59 -3.27 26.17 54.80
N GLU A 60 -4.12 25.19 55.08
CA GLU A 60 -5.17 25.34 56.09
C GLU A 60 -5.87 24.01 56.30
N GLY A 61 -5.93 23.56 57.56
CA GLY A 61 -6.57 22.32 57.98
C GLY A 61 -8.08 22.34 57.75
N LYS A 62 -8.51 22.09 56.52
CA LYS A 62 -9.86 21.68 56.19
C LYS A 62 -9.81 20.39 55.41
N SER A 63 -10.41 19.37 56.01
CA SER A 63 -10.73 18.07 55.44
C SER A 63 -11.23 18.23 54.01
N LEU A 64 -10.35 18.00 53.02
CA LEU A 64 -10.70 17.99 51.61
C LEU A 64 -11.09 16.56 51.27
N THR A 65 -12.38 16.37 51.01
CA THR A 65 -12.94 15.19 50.36
C THR A 65 -12.05 14.82 49.17
N ARG A 66 -11.30 13.73 49.30
CA ARG A 66 -10.29 13.27 48.34
C ARG A 66 -10.93 13.09 46.97
N SER A 67 -10.46 13.82 45.96
CA SER A 67 -10.86 13.57 44.57
C SER A 67 -10.44 12.15 44.18
N PRO A 68 -11.25 11.40 43.40
CA PRO A 68 -10.93 10.03 43.00
C PRO A 68 -9.57 9.91 42.28
N GLU A 69 -9.11 10.99 41.66
CA GLU A 69 -7.80 11.16 40.99
C GLU A 69 -6.60 11.20 41.95
N GLN A 70 -6.81 11.63 43.19
CA GLN A 70 -5.76 11.71 44.24
C GLN A 70 -5.60 10.36 44.98
N ARG A 71 -6.30 9.32 44.53
CA ARG A 71 -6.40 8.01 45.19
C ARG A 71 -5.31 7.05 44.69
N GLY A 72 -4.07 7.26 45.16
CA GLY A 72 -2.94 6.36 44.84
C GLY A 72 -1.54 6.95 45.06
N PHE A 73 -1.46 8.23 45.45
CA PHE A 73 -0.20 8.96 45.67
C PHE A 73 0.09 9.16 47.16
N ASN A 74 1.36 9.37 47.49
CA ASN A 74 1.77 9.67 48.86
C ASN A 74 1.23 11.06 49.27
N PRO A 75 0.50 11.20 50.41
CA PRO A 75 -0.08 12.48 50.81
C PRO A 75 0.93 13.59 51.10
N GLU A 76 2.18 13.24 51.43
CA GLU A 76 3.21 14.21 51.80
C GLU A 76 4.04 14.70 50.60
N ASP A 77 4.15 13.90 49.53
CA ASP A 77 5.05 14.13 48.39
C ASP A 77 4.36 14.06 47.02
N TYR A 78 3.04 14.27 46.96
CA TYR A 78 2.25 14.16 45.73
C TYR A 78 2.81 14.99 44.55
N GLY A 79 3.38 16.16 44.82
CA GLY A 79 4.04 16.99 43.81
C GLY A 79 5.33 16.36 43.26
N ALA A 80 6.16 15.76 44.11
CA ALA A 80 7.38 15.09 43.71
C ALA A 80 7.10 13.78 42.97
N ASP A 81 6.10 13.01 43.41
CA ASP A 81 5.61 11.83 42.69
C ASP A 81 5.10 12.20 41.28
N TRP A 82 4.39 13.33 41.16
CA TRP A 82 3.95 13.82 39.84
C TRP A 82 5.14 14.26 38.97
N ASP A 83 6.10 15.00 39.54
CA ASP A 83 7.28 15.48 38.81
C ASP A 83 8.14 14.31 38.32
N THR A 84 8.32 13.25 39.12
CA THR A 84 9.07 12.04 38.71
C THR A 84 8.37 11.26 37.60
N LEU A 85 7.03 11.13 37.65
CA LEU A 85 6.25 10.52 36.58
C LEU A 85 6.31 11.34 35.28
N SER A 86 6.27 12.67 35.41
CA SER A 86 6.41 13.59 34.30
C SER A 86 7.80 13.48 33.66
N ASP A 87 8.87 13.42 34.46
CA ASP A 87 10.23 13.24 33.96
C ASP A 87 10.44 11.87 33.29
N MET A 88 9.80 10.82 33.82
CA MET A 88 9.81 9.51 33.19
C MET A 88 9.09 9.53 31.83
N ALA A 89 7.94 10.20 31.74
CA ALA A 89 7.23 10.39 30.48
C ALA A 89 8.05 11.23 29.47
N CYS A 90 8.71 12.30 29.92
CA CYS A 90 9.64 13.07 29.08
C CYS A 90 10.74 12.18 28.51
N SER A 91 11.34 11.33 29.35
CA SER A 91 12.40 10.40 28.94
C SER A 91 11.90 9.38 27.91
N THR A 92 10.72 8.79 28.14
CA THR A 92 10.09 7.88 27.16
C THR A 92 9.86 8.58 25.82
N ILE A 93 9.34 9.81 25.83
CA ILE A 93 9.11 10.59 24.60
C ILE A 93 10.45 10.85 23.90
N GLN A 94 11.45 11.37 24.61
CA GLN A 94 12.77 11.68 24.05
C GLN A 94 13.45 10.48 23.40
N LEU A 95 13.33 9.28 24.00
CA LEU A 95 13.90 8.04 23.44
C LEU A 95 13.23 7.58 22.14
N THR A 96 12.05 8.09 21.79
CA THR A 96 11.37 7.80 20.52
C THR A 96 11.68 8.82 19.42
N LEU A 97 12.45 9.87 19.74
CA LEU A 97 12.84 10.91 18.80
C LEU A 97 14.19 10.57 18.13
N SER A 98 14.42 11.16 16.96
CA SER A 98 15.78 11.30 16.42
C SER A 98 16.64 12.15 17.35
N VAL A 99 17.96 11.92 17.30
CA VAL A 99 18.94 12.61 18.15
C VAL A 99 18.80 14.13 18.03
N ASP A 100 18.63 14.67 16.82
CA ASP A 100 18.48 16.11 16.58
C ASP A 100 17.21 16.70 17.22
N LEU A 101 16.10 15.96 17.17
CA LEU A 101 14.85 16.37 17.81
C LEU A 101 14.92 16.23 19.33
N ALA A 102 15.59 15.20 19.84
CA ALA A 102 15.81 15.02 21.27
C ALA A 102 16.59 16.21 21.86
N ILE A 103 17.67 16.64 21.18
CA ILE A 103 18.44 17.84 21.57
C ILE A 103 17.57 19.09 21.53
N ARG A 104 16.75 19.26 20.48
CA ARG A 104 15.86 20.43 20.34
C ARG A 104 14.87 20.56 21.51
N TYR A 105 14.33 19.45 21.99
CA TYR A 105 13.29 19.43 23.03
C TYR A 105 13.81 19.05 24.42
N GLU A 106 15.13 18.97 24.63
CA GLU A 106 15.75 18.52 25.87
C GLU A 106 15.27 19.30 27.10
N THR A 107 15.16 20.63 26.97
CA THR A 107 14.81 21.52 28.07
C THR A 107 13.30 21.66 28.31
N VAL A 108 12.46 20.99 27.53
CA VAL A 108 11.00 21.17 27.59
C VAL A 108 10.39 20.24 28.64
N LYS A 109 10.02 20.84 29.78
CA LYS A 109 9.22 20.21 30.85
C LYS A 109 7.96 21.04 31.12
N PRO A 110 6.88 20.45 31.66
CA PRO A 110 6.62 19.03 31.94
C PRO A 110 6.26 18.22 30.67
N ALA A 111 6.08 16.89 30.79
CA ALA A 111 5.79 16.00 29.67
C ALA A 111 4.58 16.42 28.82
N SER A 112 3.55 16.99 29.44
CA SER A 112 2.40 17.54 28.72
C SER A 112 2.79 18.66 27.76
N LYS A 113 3.64 19.60 28.19
CA LYS A 113 4.14 20.69 27.34
C LYS A 113 5.00 20.15 26.20
N LEU A 114 5.87 19.19 26.50
CA LEU A 114 6.73 18.52 25.52
C LEU A 114 5.88 17.88 24.42
N PHE A 115 4.93 17.03 24.80
CA PHE A 115 4.05 16.32 23.87
C PHE A 115 3.17 17.28 23.05
N THR A 116 2.58 18.30 23.68
CA THR A 116 1.78 19.30 22.95
C THR A 116 2.63 20.10 21.98
N MET A 117 3.86 20.49 22.36
CA MET A 117 4.73 21.27 21.48
C MET A 117 5.14 20.48 20.24
N ILE A 118 5.44 19.18 20.39
CA ILE A 118 5.69 18.29 19.26
C ILE A 118 4.42 18.15 18.41
N CYS A 119 3.27 17.88 19.03
CA CYS A 119 2.01 17.76 18.29
C CYS A 119 1.73 19.04 17.50
N ASP A 120 1.79 20.21 18.11
CA ASP A 120 1.57 21.50 17.44
C ASP A 120 2.57 21.75 16.31
N ALA A 121 3.84 21.36 16.48
CA ALA A 121 4.86 21.53 15.44
C ALA A 121 4.54 20.72 14.18
N TYR A 122 4.06 19.49 14.33
CA TYR A 122 3.77 18.58 13.21
C TYR A 122 2.32 18.67 12.72
N GLU A 123 1.37 19.03 13.58
CA GLU A 123 -0.04 19.24 13.25
C GLU A 123 -0.29 20.57 12.54
N LYS A 124 0.66 21.52 12.61
CA LYS A 124 0.61 22.75 11.81
C LYS A 124 0.33 22.39 10.34
N ASN A 125 -0.84 22.82 9.88
CA ASN A 125 -1.31 22.65 8.51
C ASN A 125 -0.57 23.64 7.57
N THR A 126 0.74 23.46 7.45
CA THR A 126 1.55 24.27 6.54
C THR A 126 1.25 23.87 5.10
N ARG A 127 1.37 24.82 4.17
CA ARG A 127 1.24 24.54 2.73
C ARG A 127 2.22 23.46 2.27
N ALA A 128 3.45 23.48 2.78
CA ALA A 128 4.47 22.48 2.49
C ALA A 128 4.04 21.06 2.91
N ARG A 129 3.48 20.91 4.13
CA ARG A 129 2.97 19.62 4.62
C ARG A 129 1.81 19.10 3.78
N ARG A 130 0.87 19.96 3.38
CA ARG A 130 -0.23 19.58 2.48
C ARG A 130 0.28 19.00 1.17
N LEU A 131 1.18 19.74 0.50
CA LEU A 131 1.77 19.31 -0.76
C LEU A 131 2.55 18.00 -0.60
N GLN A 132 3.29 17.84 0.49
CA GLN A 132 4.03 16.59 0.75
C GLN A 132 3.10 15.38 0.94
N LEU A 133 1.98 15.55 1.65
CA LEU A 133 1.02 14.47 1.88
C LEU A 133 0.21 14.14 0.61
N GLU A 134 -0.15 15.15 -0.17
CA GLU A 134 -0.78 14.97 -1.49
C GLU A 134 0.17 14.22 -2.42
N ASP A 135 1.44 14.63 -2.49
CA ASP A 135 2.45 13.94 -3.30
C ASP A 135 2.63 12.48 -2.83
N ALA A 136 2.76 12.26 -1.51
CA ALA A 136 2.89 10.92 -0.94
C ALA A 136 1.68 10.03 -1.27
N PHE A 137 0.46 10.57 -1.24
CA PHE A 137 -0.74 9.85 -1.63
C PHE A 137 -0.73 9.58 -3.13
N TRP A 138 -0.63 10.59 -3.99
CA TRP A 138 -0.77 10.47 -5.45
C TRP A 138 0.38 9.76 -6.15
N THR A 139 1.58 9.68 -5.56
CA THR A 139 2.75 9.02 -6.17
C THR A 139 3.05 7.63 -5.62
N ALA A 140 2.39 7.19 -4.54
CA ALA A 140 2.58 5.86 -3.95
C ALA A 140 2.54 4.70 -4.98
N ARG A 141 3.48 3.76 -4.93
CA ARG A 141 3.49 2.59 -5.83
C ARG A 141 3.45 1.29 -5.04
N HIS A 142 2.75 0.32 -5.59
CA HIS A 142 2.78 -1.07 -5.15
C HIS A 142 4.17 -1.67 -5.44
N ASP A 143 4.76 -2.32 -4.45
CA ASP A 143 5.96 -3.15 -4.62
C ASP A 143 5.52 -4.61 -4.80
N PRO A 144 5.75 -5.23 -5.98
CA PRO A 144 5.29 -6.59 -6.27
C PRO A 144 5.95 -7.67 -5.39
N ASN A 145 7.03 -7.35 -4.67
CA ASN A 145 7.71 -8.28 -3.77
C ASN A 145 7.13 -8.29 -2.36
N GLN A 146 6.18 -7.41 -2.07
CA GLN A 146 5.52 -7.31 -0.78
C GLN A 146 4.06 -7.79 -0.90
N PRO A 147 3.46 -8.31 0.19
CA PRO A 147 2.06 -8.67 0.17
C PRO A 147 1.16 -7.47 -0.17
N ILE A 148 0.09 -7.70 -0.92
CA ILE A 148 -0.86 -6.66 -1.33
C ILE A 148 -1.47 -5.93 -0.12
N ALA A 149 -1.60 -6.62 1.01
CA ALA A 149 -2.04 -6.05 2.28
C ALA A 149 -1.16 -4.87 2.74
N LYS A 150 0.16 -4.90 2.50
CA LYS A 150 1.06 -3.78 2.81
C LYS A 150 0.81 -2.59 1.91
N TRP A 151 0.49 -2.83 0.64
CA TRP A 151 0.10 -1.77 -0.29
C TRP A 151 -1.22 -1.11 0.10
N ILE A 152 -2.24 -1.92 0.42
CA ILE A 152 -3.54 -1.44 0.89
C ILE A 152 -3.37 -0.61 2.17
N ALA A 153 -2.58 -1.10 3.13
CA ALA A 153 -2.27 -0.37 4.35
C ALA A 153 -1.58 0.97 4.06
N ARG A 154 -0.61 1.01 3.15
CA ARG A 154 0.09 2.25 2.77
C ARG A 154 -0.86 3.31 2.22
N VAL A 155 -1.78 2.93 1.33
CA VAL A 155 -2.76 3.87 0.77
C VAL A 155 -3.75 4.36 1.83
N ARG A 156 -4.22 3.47 2.72
CA ARG A 156 -5.12 3.84 3.84
C ARG A 156 -4.44 4.80 4.83
N ILE A 157 -3.16 4.58 5.15
CA ILE A 157 -2.38 5.49 5.99
C ILE A 157 -2.27 6.85 5.32
N ALA A 158 -1.88 6.91 4.05
CA ALA A 158 -1.78 8.18 3.32
C ALA A 158 -3.11 8.94 3.24
N ALA A 159 -4.24 8.24 3.08
CA ALA A 159 -5.57 8.84 3.13
C ALA A 159 -5.91 9.41 4.51
N THR A 160 -5.53 8.70 5.58
CA THR A 160 -5.70 9.16 6.98
C THR A 160 -4.85 10.40 7.27
N ASP A 161 -3.62 10.42 6.75
CA ASP A 161 -2.72 11.57 6.89
C ASP A 161 -3.31 12.81 6.20
N LEU A 162 -3.88 12.65 5.00
CA LEU A 162 -4.60 13.72 4.31
C LEU A 162 -5.84 14.21 5.08
N ALA A 163 -6.61 13.29 5.67
CA ALA A 163 -7.75 13.63 6.54
C ALA A 163 -7.31 14.45 7.77
N SER A 164 -6.12 14.17 8.33
CA SER A 164 -5.54 14.95 9.44
C SER A 164 -5.31 16.42 9.09
N VAL A 165 -5.19 16.74 7.81
CA VAL A 165 -4.93 18.09 7.28
C VAL A 165 -6.21 18.72 6.69
N LYS A 166 -7.38 18.12 6.97
CA LYS A 166 -8.71 18.52 6.49
C LYS A 166 -8.87 18.39 4.97
N LEU A 167 -8.10 17.50 4.35
CA LEU A 167 -8.17 17.16 2.93
C LEU A 167 -8.62 15.70 2.80
N THR A 168 -9.81 15.36 3.29
CA THR A 168 -10.28 13.96 3.29
C THR A 168 -10.54 13.50 1.85
N PRO A 169 -9.80 12.50 1.33
CA PRO A 169 -10.12 11.93 0.03
C PRO A 169 -11.41 11.11 0.12
N ALA A 170 -12.25 11.19 -0.90
CA ALA A 170 -13.44 10.35 -1.01
C ALA A 170 -13.05 8.87 -1.20
N ASP A 171 -13.90 7.94 -0.78
CA ASP A 171 -13.65 6.50 -0.92
C ASP A 171 -13.36 6.10 -2.37
N GLN A 172 -14.02 6.75 -3.33
CA GLN A 172 -13.74 6.57 -4.76
C GLN A 172 -12.31 6.98 -5.13
N GLN A 173 -11.80 8.09 -4.58
CA GLN A 173 -10.42 8.52 -4.81
C GLN A 173 -9.42 7.54 -4.20
N ILE A 174 -9.75 6.93 -3.05
CA ILE A 174 -8.93 5.88 -2.42
C ILE A 174 -8.95 4.62 -3.29
N CYS A 175 -10.12 4.23 -3.82
CA CYS A 175 -10.29 3.10 -4.73
C CYS A 175 -9.48 3.29 -6.03
N ASP A 176 -9.68 4.42 -6.71
CA ASP A 176 -8.93 4.78 -7.91
C ASP A 176 -7.42 4.81 -7.65
N ARG A 177 -7.03 5.27 -6.46
CA ARG A 177 -5.62 5.31 -6.07
C ARG A 177 -5.03 3.92 -5.92
N LEU A 178 -5.75 3.00 -5.29
CA LEU A 178 -5.35 1.59 -5.16
C LEU A 178 -5.11 1.00 -6.55
N LEU A 179 -6.05 1.14 -7.47
CA LEU A 179 -5.99 0.57 -8.81
C LEU A 179 -4.87 1.19 -9.68
N ARG A 180 -4.72 2.51 -9.68
CA ARG A 180 -3.68 3.22 -10.46
C ARG A 180 -2.26 3.02 -9.92
N GLY A 181 -2.12 2.65 -8.65
CA GLY A 181 -0.83 2.44 -7.99
C GLY A 181 -0.27 1.03 -8.14
N LEU A 182 -1.06 0.08 -8.64
CA LEU A 182 -0.63 -1.31 -8.83
C LEU A 182 0.52 -1.43 -9.82
N ASP A 183 1.46 -2.32 -9.49
CA ASP A 183 2.54 -2.72 -10.39
C ASP A 183 1.99 -3.33 -11.68
N LYS A 184 2.77 -3.25 -12.75
CA LYS A 184 2.43 -3.80 -14.08
C LYS A 184 2.10 -5.30 -14.06
N SER A 185 2.65 -6.07 -13.10
CA SER A 185 2.33 -7.49 -12.92
C SER A 185 0.86 -7.74 -12.53
N TRP A 186 0.19 -6.73 -11.97
CA TRP A 186 -1.22 -6.78 -11.57
C TRP A 186 -2.17 -6.17 -12.62
N LYS A 187 -1.69 -5.96 -13.86
CA LYS A 187 -2.46 -5.34 -14.94
C LYS A 187 -3.79 -6.05 -15.21
N THR A 188 -3.82 -7.39 -15.19
CA THR A 188 -5.02 -8.16 -15.53
C THR A 188 -6.19 -7.86 -14.59
N ILE A 189 -5.97 -7.96 -13.28
CA ILE A 189 -6.99 -7.65 -12.28
C ILE A 189 -7.32 -6.16 -12.26
N ARG A 190 -6.32 -5.29 -12.43
CA ARG A 190 -6.54 -3.85 -12.52
C ARG A 190 -7.47 -3.51 -13.69
N ASP A 191 -7.20 -4.02 -14.88
CA ASP A 191 -8.00 -3.71 -16.07
C ASP A 191 -9.41 -4.29 -15.93
N HIS A 192 -9.57 -5.48 -15.33
CA HIS A 192 -10.89 -6.04 -15.02
C HIS A 192 -11.71 -5.16 -14.07
N LEU A 193 -11.07 -4.59 -13.04
CA LEU A 193 -11.73 -3.70 -12.08
C LEU A 193 -12.01 -2.31 -12.68
N VAL A 194 -11.07 -1.73 -13.41
CA VAL A 194 -11.21 -0.37 -14.00
C VAL A 194 -12.30 -0.33 -15.08
N TYR A 195 -12.44 -1.38 -15.88
CA TYR A 195 -13.43 -1.43 -16.96
C TYR A 195 -14.73 -2.17 -16.56
N SER A 196 -14.93 -2.41 -15.26
CA SER A 196 -16.20 -2.92 -14.76
C SER A 196 -17.34 -1.96 -15.10
N PRO A 197 -18.51 -2.46 -15.55
CA PRO A 197 -19.65 -1.61 -15.89
C PRO A 197 -20.28 -0.91 -14.68
N ASN A 198 -20.04 -1.42 -13.47
CA ASN A 198 -20.53 -0.83 -12.23
C ASN A 198 -19.38 -0.17 -11.46
N GLU A 199 -19.68 0.95 -10.78
CA GLU A 199 -18.76 1.54 -9.80
C GLU A 199 -18.41 0.51 -8.72
N ILE A 200 -17.12 0.33 -8.50
CA ILE A 200 -16.60 -0.65 -7.55
C ILE A 200 -16.37 0.06 -6.22
N SER A 201 -17.01 -0.45 -5.17
CA SER A 201 -16.79 0.06 -3.82
C SER A 201 -15.35 -0.19 -3.36
N LEU A 202 -14.87 0.61 -2.41
CA LEU A 202 -13.53 0.45 -1.85
C LEU A 202 -13.32 -0.96 -1.27
N ASP A 203 -14.33 -1.51 -0.61
CA ASP A 203 -14.26 -2.84 0.02
C ASP A 203 -14.29 -3.97 -1.01
N ASP A 204 -15.08 -3.84 -2.09
CA ASP A 204 -15.09 -4.82 -3.18
C ASP A 204 -13.73 -4.84 -3.92
N ALA A 205 -13.14 -3.66 -4.15
CA ALA A 205 -11.82 -3.56 -4.76
C ALA A 205 -10.74 -4.21 -3.89
N ILE A 206 -10.76 -3.95 -2.57
CA ILE A 206 -9.82 -4.57 -1.62
C ILE A 206 -9.99 -6.09 -1.62
N SER A 207 -11.23 -6.57 -1.52
CA SER A 207 -11.54 -8.01 -1.52
C SER A 207 -11.08 -8.70 -2.80
N ALA A 208 -11.27 -8.06 -3.97
CA ALA A 208 -10.82 -8.58 -5.25
C ALA A 208 -9.28 -8.65 -5.36
N LEU A 209 -8.58 -7.64 -4.83
CA LEU A 209 -7.11 -7.62 -4.82
C LEU A 209 -6.53 -8.72 -3.91
N GLU A 210 -7.10 -8.91 -2.72
CA GLU A 210 -6.69 -9.99 -1.81
C GLU A 210 -6.98 -11.38 -2.42
N ALA A 211 -8.16 -11.56 -3.05
CA ALA A 211 -8.50 -12.81 -3.73
C ALA A 211 -7.57 -13.12 -4.91
N HIS A 212 -7.14 -12.10 -5.65
CA HIS A 212 -6.17 -12.25 -6.74
C HIS A 212 -4.79 -12.66 -6.23
N GLU A 213 -4.36 -12.15 -5.07
CA GLU A 213 -3.10 -12.57 -4.43
C GLU A 213 -3.13 -14.06 -4.09
N ILE A 214 -4.19 -14.50 -3.40
CA ILE A 214 -4.37 -15.89 -2.97
C ILE A 214 -4.42 -16.82 -4.19
N SER A 215 -5.13 -16.42 -5.25
CA SER A 215 -5.24 -17.23 -6.47
C SER A 215 -3.89 -17.34 -7.20
N THR A 216 -3.11 -16.25 -7.23
CA THR A 216 -1.82 -16.23 -7.91
C THR A 216 -0.73 -16.96 -7.13
N SER A 217 -0.71 -16.84 -5.80
CA SER A 217 0.26 -17.54 -4.95
C SER A 217 0.09 -19.06 -5.01
N VAL A 218 -1.15 -19.56 -5.00
CA VAL A 218 -1.45 -20.99 -5.15
C VAL A 218 -0.92 -21.52 -6.50
N THR A 219 -1.01 -20.75 -7.59
CA THR A 219 -0.47 -21.20 -8.89
C THR A 219 1.06 -21.30 -8.92
N LEU A 220 1.77 -20.48 -8.15
CA LEU A 220 3.24 -20.51 -8.07
C LEU A 220 3.73 -21.69 -7.23
N ASP A 221 3.04 -22.02 -6.14
CA ASP A 221 3.38 -23.17 -5.29
C ASP A 221 3.01 -24.51 -5.95
N SER A 222 1.91 -24.57 -6.71
CA SER A 222 1.58 -25.73 -7.54
C SER A 222 2.59 -25.90 -8.69
N SER A 223 3.15 -24.82 -9.24
CA SER A 223 4.17 -24.89 -10.29
C SER A 223 5.52 -25.50 -9.82
N GLY A 224 5.78 -25.53 -8.51
CA GLY A 224 6.94 -26.21 -7.91
C GLY A 224 6.74 -27.70 -7.64
N ILE A 225 5.50 -28.19 -7.64
CA ILE A 225 5.15 -29.60 -7.36
C ILE A 225 4.61 -30.31 -8.63
N ASP A 226 4.19 -29.55 -9.65
CA ASP A 226 3.54 -30.10 -10.85
C ASP A 226 4.49 -30.54 -11.97
N SER A 227 5.81 -30.59 -11.74
CA SER A 227 6.73 -31.31 -12.62
C SER A 227 6.64 -32.84 -12.47
N MET A 228 5.67 -33.38 -11.71
CA MET A 228 5.38 -34.82 -11.68
C MET A 228 3.90 -35.21 -11.74
N HIS A 229 2.97 -34.29 -12.03
CA HIS A 229 1.55 -34.64 -12.22
C HIS A 229 0.83 -34.04 -13.44
N SER A 230 1.53 -33.31 -14.32
CA SER A 230 1.01 -32.97 -15.67
C SER A 230 1.03 -34.15 -16.67
N ALA A 231 0.75 -35.37 -16.19
CA ALA A 231 0.46 -36.54 -17.01
C ALA A 231 -0.96 -37.11 -16.82
N ALA A 232 -1.77 -36.57 -15.90
CA ALA A 232 -3.08 -37.16 -15.55
C ALA A 232 -4.33 -36.31 -15.90
N ALA A 233 -4.18 -35.07 -16.36
CA ALA A 233 -5.32 -34.19 -16.68
C ALA A 233 -5.53 -33.91 -18.19
N ALA A 234 -4.91 -34.69 -19.09
CA ALA A 234 -5.19 -34.67 -20.53
C ALA A 234 -6.02 -35.89 -21.01
N ALA A 235 -6.76 -36.54 -20.11
CA ALA A 235 -7.48 -37.78 -20.40
C ALA A 235 -8.99 -37.62 -20.70
N LYS A 236 -9.49 -36.40 -20.92
CA LYS A 236 -10.82 -36.20 -21.52
C LYS A 236 -10.78 -35.07 -22.53
N GLN A 237 -11.21 -35.40 -23.76
CA GLN A 237 -11.39 -34.53 -24.94
C GLN A 237 -10.21 -34.45 -25.94
N LYS A 238 -9.84 -35.59 -26.52
CA LYS A 238 -9.67 -35.70 -27.99
C LYS A 238 -9.72 -37.18 -28.38
N GLY A 239 -10.83 -37.59 -29.01
CA GLY A 239 -10.94 -38.92 -29.59
C GLY A 239 -9.73 -39.18 -30.48
N ARG A 240 -8.94 -40.19 -30.13
CA ARG A 240 -7.78 -40.63 -30.90
C ARG A 240 -8.30 -41.03 -32.28
N PHE A 241 -8.15 -40.14 -33.26
CA PHE A 241 -8.63 -40.39 -34.62
C PHE A 241 -8.02 -41.71 -35.13
N ARG A 242 -8.91 -42.61 -35.55
CA ARG A 242 -8.54 -43.82 -36.29
C ARG A 242 -8.53 -43.47 -37.77
N CYS A 243 -7.55 -43.99 -38.50
CA CYS A 243 -7.55 -43.95 -39.94
C CYS A 243 -8.82 -44.64 -40.47
N TYR A 244 -9.63 -43.94 -41.27
CA TYR A 244 -10.88 -44.50 -41.82
C TYR A 244 -10.63 -45.62 -42.83
N LYS A 245 -9.39 -45.78 -43.33
CA LYS A 245 -9.03 -46.79 -44.34
C LYS A 245 -8.47 -48.08 -43.75
N CYS A 246 -7.71 -48.02 -42.66
CA CYS A 246 -7.07 -49.21 -42.06
C CYS A 246 -7.45 -49.45 -40.58
N GLY A 247 -8.19 -48.53 -39.95
CA GLY A 247 -8.65 -48.67 -38.57
C GLY A 247 -7.57 -48.46 -37.49
N ASN A 248 -6.30 -48.30 -37.87
CA ASN A 248 -5.21 -48.08 -36.93
C ASN A 248 -5.20 -46.64 -36.41
N LYS A 249 -4.80 -46.46 -35.16
CA LYS A 249 -4.71 -45.15 -34.48
C LYS A 249 -3.35 -44.51 -34.79
N GLY A 250 -3.31 -43.18 -34.86
CA GLY A 250 -2.05 -42.42 -34.96
C GLY A 250 -1.74 -41.79 -36.33
N HIS A 251 -2.62 -41.93 -37.33
CA HIS A 251 -2.53 -41.22 -38.60
C HIS A 251 -3.93 -41.01 -39.22
N HIS A 252 -4.07 -40.03 -40.11
CA HIS A 252 -5.30 -39.78 -40.87
C HIS A 252 -5.28 -40.58 -42.19
N SER A 253 -6.44 -40.78 -42.84
CA SER A 253 -6.56 -41.61 -44.07
C SER A 253 -5.66 -41.17 -45.22
N THR A 254 -5.28 -39.89 -45.24
CA THR A 254 -4.35 -39.27 -46.20
C THR A 254 -2.90 -39.70 -46.00
N ASP A 255 -2.49 -40.03 -44.77
CA ASP A 255 -1.11 -40.36 -44.40
C ASP A 255 -0.99 -41.85 -44.01
N CYS A 256 -1.84 -42.68 -44.61
CA CYS A 256 -1.88 -44.11 -44.31
C CYS A 256 -0.71 -44.84 -44.99
N PRO A 257 0.19 -45.48 -44.23
CA PRO A 257 1.34 -46.20 -44.81
C PRO A 257 0.93 -47.44 -45.62
N ASN A 258 -0.32 -47.90 -45.53
CA ASN A 258 -0.87 -49.00 -46.33
C ASN A 258 -1.47 -48.55 -47.68
N GLN A 259 -1.09 -47.39 -48.22
CA GLN A 259 -1.63 -46.91 -49.50
C GLN A 259 -1.23 -47.74 -50.73
N GLN A 260 -0.26 -48.63 -50.61
CA GLN A 260 0.24 -49.44 -51.72
C GLN A 260 -0.21 -50.90 -51.59
N ASN A 261 -1.51 -51.17 -51.70
CA ASN A 261 -2.02 -52.51 -52.08
C ASN A 261 -3.49 -52.46 -52.51
N ASN A 262 -3.77 -51.68 -53.56
CA ASN A 262 -4.79 -51.97 -54.58
C ASN A 262 -4.90 -50.75 -55.49
N VAL A 263 -4.22 -50.75 -56.64
CA VAL A 263 -4.82 -50.53 -57.98
C VAL A 263 -3.83 -51.06 -59.02
N LYS A 264 -4.26 -52.04 -59.82
CA LYS A 264 -3.61 -52.44 -61.06
C LYS A 264 -3.91 -51.42 -62.17
N PHE A 265 -2.85 -50.85 -62.74
CA PHE A 265 -2.62 -50.41 -64.12
C PHE A 265 -3.74 -49.73 -64.94
N LYS A 266 -3.44 -48.52 -65.43
CA LYS A 266 -3.07 -48.26 -66.86
C LYS A 266 -2.43 -46.87 -67.00
N ASN A 267 -1.26 -46.84 -67.63
CA ASN A 267 -0.42 -45.69 -68.06
C ASN A 267 -0.70 -45.38 -69.55
N PRO A 268 0.00 -44.47 -70.28
CA PRO A 268 0.81 -43.28 -69.90
C PRO A 268 0.64 -42.07 -70.89
N THR A 269 1.62 -41.14 -70.89
CA THR A 269 2.01 -40.06 -71.84
C THR A 269 1.34 -38.68 -71.64
N LYS A 270 2.04 -37.52 -71.65
CA LYS A 270 3.33 -37.13 -72.27
C LYS A 270 3.89 -35.83 -71.62
N GLN A 271 5.22 -35.81 -71.45
CA GLN A 271 6.23 -34.76 -71.59
C GLN A 271 6.03 -33.29 -71.13
N SER A 272 7.12 -32.81 -70.52
CA SER A 272 7.57 -31.46 -70.24
C SER A 272 7.76 -30.57 -71.47
N GLU A 273 7.52 -29.26 -71.31
CA GLU A 273 8.39 -28.21 -71.89
C GLU A 273 8.14 -26.86 -71.20
N ALA A 274 9.23 -26.12 -70.97
CA ALA A 274 9.25 -24.78 -70.39
C ALA A 274 9.55 -23.74 -71.48
N ARG A 275 8.87 -22.57 -71.46
CA ARG A 275 9.49 -21.24 -71.68
C ARG A 275 8.50 -20.06 -71.63
N ALA A 276 8.93 -19.03 -70.87
CA ALA A 276 9.00 -17.59 -71.16
C ALA A 276 7.75 -16.67 -71.19
N GLY A 277 7.92 -15.52 -70.50
CA GLY A 277 7.24 -14.22 -70.69
C GLY A 277 5.97 -14.06 -69.84
N ALA A 278 5.64 -12.95 -69.19
CA ALA A 278 6.20 -11.60 -69.16
C ALA A 278 5.64 -10.84 -67.92
N THR A 279 6.34 -9.76 -67.55
CA THR A 279 5.91 -8.49 -66.91
C THR A 279 4.42 -8.35 -66.55
N SER A 280 4.02 -7.77 -65.41
CA SER A 280 4.38 -6.41 -64.99
C SER A 280 4.00 -6.12 -63.54
N VAL A 281 4.87 -5.32 -62.91
CA VAL A 281 4.68 -4.56 -61.68
C VAL A 281 3.53 -3.56 -61.84
N ALA A 282 2.73 -3.39 -60.79
CA ALA A 282 1.90 -2.21 -60.59
C ALA A 282 2.26 -1.56 -59.25
N THR A 283 2.91 -0.40 -59.34
CA THR A 283 3.13 0.55 -58.26
C THR A 283 2.19 1.72 -58.49
N LEU A 284 1.33 2.01 -57.52
CA LEU A 284 0.51 3.24 -57.40
C LEU A 284 0.32 3.46 -55.88
N GLY A 285 0.65 4.59 -55.27
CA GLY A 285 1.21 5.84 -55.76
C GLY A 285 1.64 6.70 -54.56
N ASN A 286 2.62 7.57 -54.81
CA ASN A 286 3.05 8.65 -53.94
C ASN A 286 1.89 9.57 -53.56
N TYR A 287 1.81 9.93 -52.28
CA TYR A 287 1.26 11.23 -51.87
C TYR A 287 2.41 12.11 -51.38
N THR A 288 2.38 13.33 -51.90
CA THR A 288 3.39 14.37 -51.82
C THR A 288 3.36 15.10 -50.48
N SER A 289 4.55 15.57 -50.12
CA SER A 289 4.91 16.54 -49.09
C SER A 289 3.99 17.77 -49.06
N GLY A 290 3.79 18.26 -47.84
CA GLY A 290 3.22 19.57 -47.51
C GLY A 290 3.65 19.91 -46.09
N ASP A 291 4.91 20.33 -45.95
CA ASP A 291 5.42 21.02 -44.77
C ASP A 291 4.93 22.48 -44.84
N GLU A 292 4.11 22.90 -43.88
CA GLU A 292 3.90 24.31 -43.56
C GLU A 292 4.02 24.47 -42.05
N ASP A 293 5.17 25.02 -41.65
CA ASP A 293 5.33 25.82 -40.44
C ASP A 293 4.28 26.94 -40.49
N ASP A 294 3.47 27.09 -39.43
CA ASP A 294 2.98 28.41 -39.08
C ASP A 294 3.08 28.63 -37.57
N SER A 295 4.04 29.50 -37.28
CA SER A 295 4.27 30.21 -36.03
C SER A 295 3.06 31.08 -35.71
N SER A 296 2.55 31.02 -34.48
CA SER A 296 1.68 32.06 -33.94
C SER A 296 1.87 32.16 -32.43
N ASP A 297 2.71 33.10 -32.04
CA ASP A 297 2.71 33.74 -30.73
C ASP A 297 1.37 34.47 -30.54
N GLU A 298 0.67 34.19 -29.44
CA GLU A 298 -0.33 35.10 -28.88
C GLU A 298 0.06 35.44 -27.44
N GLU A 299 0.77 36.56 -27.34
CA GLU A 299 0.88 37.42 -26.17
C GLU A 299 -0.46 38.13 -25.90
N ILE A 300 -0.60 38.68 -24.69
CA ILE A 300 -1.61 39.67 -24.21
C ILE A 300 -2.90 39.04 -23.59
N ASP A 301 -3.40 39.43 -22.40
CA ASP A 301 -3.23 40.69 -21.66
C ASP A 301 -3.37 40.58 -20.13
N VAL A 302 -2.71 41.54 -19.49
CA VAL A 302 -2.80 41.94 -18.09
C VAL A 302 -4.13 42.65 -17.80
N TRP A 303 -4.85 42.20 -16.77
CA TRP A 303 -5.84 42.97 -16.01
C TRP A 303 -5.71 42.49 -14.56
N GLY A 304 -5.65 43.28 -13.49
CA GLY A 304 -5.93 44.68 -13.22
C GLY A 304 -6.14 44.74 -11.71
#